data_AF-A0A972ZZX7-F1
#
_entry.id   AF-A0A972ZZX7-F1
#
_cell.length_a   1.000
_cell.length_b   1.000
_cell.length_c   1.000
_cell.angle_alpha   90.00
_cell.angle_beta   90.00
_cell.angle_gamma   90.00
#
_symmetry.space_group_name_H-M   'P 1'
#
loop_
_entity.id
_entity.type
_entity.pdbx_description
1 polymer ?
#
loop_
_entity_poly.entity_id
_entity_poly.type
_entity_poly.pdbx_seq_one_letter_code
_entity_poly.pdbx_strand_id
1 'polypeptide(L)'
;TDFLPDMQRAENTLAIHGLNASTESSDFLINAELMAGRGTPIEIDETLQAYEGPITLTQAAHIKSRILGGSQWSSLTDMTFAMQSVIESLRITEVMYHPAETGNPEDPNTEYIELMNTSDQSISLGLVHFTEGLRFDLPAIDVAPKEIVLVVKDIVAFENRYGLDLPVIGEYTGSLSNSGEWIELRDAAEHIVHRLQYKDGWYDVTDGGGYSLTVNNPEEGPSEMLSDKDLWHPSDVLGGTPGLIE
;
A
#
# COMPACT_ATOMS: atom_id res chain seq x y z
N THR A 1 21.90 -38.93 -18.14
CA THR A 1 20.59 -39.30 -18.74
C THR A 1 20.22 -40.75 -18.54
N ASP A 2 21.10 -41.59 -17.98
CA ASP A 2 20.91 -43.05 -17.93
C ASP A 2 20.00 -43.58 -16.82
N PHE A 3 19.41 -42.71 -16.00
CA PHE A 3 18.55 -43.08 -14.86
C PHE A 3 17.06 -42.77 -15.10
N LEU A 4 16.71 -42.21 -16.27
CA LEU A 4 15.31 -41.94 -16.64
C LEU A 4 14.41 -43.19 -16.64
N PRO A 5 14.88 -44.38 -17.08
CA PRO A 5 14.10 -45.61 -16.99
C PRO A 5 13.87 -46.11 -15.55
N ASP A 6 14.71 -45.68 -14.60
CA ASP A 6 14.68 -46.14 -13.21
C ASP A 6 13.78 -45.26 -12.32
N MET A 7 13.29 -44.13 -12.84
CA MET A 7 12.40 -43.23 -12.12
C MET A 7 11.00 -43.85 -11.98
N GLN A 8 10.51 -43.91 -10.75
CA GLN A 8 9.17 -44.36 -10.44
C GLN A 8 8.16 -43.20 -10.54
N ARG A 9 6.90 -43.50 -10.85
CA ARG A 9 5.83 -42.50 -10.70
C ARG A 9 5.67 -42.20 -9.21
N ALA A 10 5.60 -40.91 -8.86
CA ALA A 10 5.62 -40.36 -7.50
C ALA A 10 7.03 -40.21 -6.91
N GLU A 11 7.32 -40.86 -5.78
CA GLU A 11 8.51 -40.57 -4.99
C GLU A 11 9.77 -41.19 -5.61
N ASN A 12 10.80 -40.35 -5.78
CA ASN A 12 12.14 -40.77 -6.15
C ASN A 12 13.12 -40.13 -5.18
N THR A 13 14.06 -40.91 -4.66
CA THR A 13 15.11 -40.38 -3.77
C THR A 13 16.38 -40.16 -4.57
N LEU A 14 16.83 -38.91 -4.67
CA LEU A 14 18.16 -38.58 -5.16
C LEU A 14 19.16 -38.63 -3.99
N ALA A 15 20.05 -39.62 -4.00
CA ALA A 15 21.13 -39.71 -3.03
C ALA A 15 22.45 -39.24 -3.67
N ILE A 16 23.06 -38.21 -3.09
CA ILE A 16 24.37 -37.69 -3.51
C ILE A 16 25.37 -38.04 -2.41
N HIS A 17 26.37 -38.86 -2.74
CA HIS A 17 27.42 -39.22 -1.80
C HIS A 17 28.69 -38.43 -2.12
N GLY A 18 29.10 -37.56 -1.20
CA GLY A 18 30.38 -36.88 -1.24
C GLY A 18 31.38 -37.50 -0.29
N LEU A 19 32.55 -37.88 -0.78
CA LEU A 19 33.65 -38.35 0.06
C LEU A 19 34.93 -37.59 -0.25
N ASN A 20 35.66 -37.28 0.82
CA ASN A 20 37.07 -36.93 0.73
C ASN A 20 37.89 -38.13 0.27
N ALA A 21 38.91 -37.89 -0.55
CA ALA A 21 39.76 -38.95 -1.09
C ALA A 21 40.61 -39.64 0.00
N SER A 22 40.82 -38.99 1.16
CA SER A 22 41.54 -39.54 2.31
C SER A 22 41.13 -38.85 3.63
N THR A 23 41.56 -39.41 4.77
CA THR A 23 41.29 -38.88 6.11
C THR A 23 42.00 -37.55 6.42
N GLU A 24 42.96 -37.14 5.59
CA GLU A 24 43.74 -35.90 5.76
C GLU A 24 43.26 -34.76 4.85
N SER A 25 42.19 -34.98 4.09
CA SER A 25 41.66 -33.98 3.17
C SER A 25 40.72 -33.01 3.90
N SER A 26 41.03 -31.71 3.84
CA SER A 26 40.29 -30.65 4.54
C SER A 26 39.28 -29.90 3.67
N ASP A 27 39.40 -29.98 2.34
CA ASP A 27 38.70 -29.07 1.45
C ASP A 27 37.74 -29.86 0.54
N PHE A 28 36.46 -29.89 0.92
CA PHE A 28 35.40 -30.50 0.13
C PHE A 28 34.19 -29.59 0.02
N LEU A 29 33.86 -29.21 -1.20
CA LEU A 29 32.65 -28.45 -1.52
C LEU A 29 31.87 -29.23 -2.58
N ILE A 30 30.62 -29.58 -2.25
CA ILE A 30 29.63 -29.98 -3.23
C ILE A 30 28.64 -28.83 -3.40
N ASN A 31 28.44 -28.43 -4.66
CA ASN A 31 27.24 -27.71 -5.06
C ASN A 31 26.45 -28.61 -6.01
N ALA A 32 25.26 -29.03 -5.61
CA ALA A 32 24.41 -29.91 -6.40
C ALA A 32 23.16 -29.16 -6.85
N GLU A 33 22.90 -29.20 -8.16
CA GLU A 33 21.71 -28.61 -8.78
C GLU A 33 20.92 -29.71 -9.49
N LEU A 34 19.61 -29.78 -9.22
CA LEU A 34 18.69 -30.68 -9.91
C LEU A 34 17.80 -29.87 -10.86
N MET A 35 18.04 -29.98 -12.16
CA MET A 35 17.17 -29.39 -13.19
C MET A 35 16.30 -30.49 -13.80
N ALA A 36 14.98 -30.37 -13.63
CA ALA A 36 13.99 -31.22 -14.30
C ALA A 36 13.18 -30.36 -15.26
N GLY A 37 13.17 -30.71 -16.55
CA GLY A 37 12.36 -30.05 -17.57
C GLY A 37 11.68 -31.09 -18.46
N ARG A 38 10.36 -31.00 -18.61
CA ARG A 38 9.66 -31.65 -19.73
C ARG A 38 9.84 -30.75 -20.94
N GLY A 39 10.57 -31.22 -21.94
CA GLY A 39 10.54 -30.63 -23.28
C GLY A 39 9.19 -30.93 -23.94
N THR A 40 8.17 -30.15 -23.62
CA THR A 40 6.97 -30.02 -24.45
C THR A 40 6.98 -28.61 -25.05
N PRO A 41 6.50 -28.42 -26.29
CA PRO A 41 6.08 -27.09 -26.72
C PRO A 41 5.13 -26.55 -25.66
N ILE A 42 5.30 -25.27 -25.31
CA ILE A 42 4.44 -24.54 -24.40
C ILE A 42 2.98 -24.90 -24.75
N GLU A 43 2.22 -25.41 -23.79
CA GLU A 43 0.76 -25.34 -23.90
C GLU A 43 0.47 -23.85 -23.97
N ILE A 44 0.19 -23.37 -25.19
CA ILE A 44 -0.21 -21.99 -25.43
C ILE A 44 -1.59 -21.90 -24.78
N ASP A 45 -1.61 -21.44 -23.54
CA ASP A 45 -2.82 -21.12 -22.80
C ASP A 45 -3.68 -20.19 -23.67
N GLU A 46 -5.00 -20.39 -23.71
CA GLU A 46 -5.91 -19.53 -24.49
C GLU A 46 -5.86 -18.05 -24.03
N THR A 47 -5.25 -17.77 -22.88
CA THR A 47 -4.98 -16.42 -22.34
C THR A 47 -3.72 -15.75 -22.92
N LEU A 48 -2.93 -16.44 -23.74
CA LEU A 48 -1.66 -15.94 -24.26
C LEU A 48 -1.89 -14.95 -25.40
N GLN A 49 -1.55 -13.68 -25.18
CA GLN A 49 -1.71 -12.63 -26.17
C GLN A 49 -0.40 -12.41 -26.95
N ALA A 50 -0.51 -12.32 -28.28
CA ALA A 50 0.60 -11.88 -29.10
C ALA A 50 0.96 -10.43 -28.74
N TYR A 51 2.25 -10.15 -28.59
CA TYR A 51 2.72 -8.78 -28.41
C TYR A 51 2.65 -8.03 -29.74
N GLU A 52 1.60 -7.22 -29.92
CA GLU A 52 1.37 -6.45 -31.15
C GLU A 52 1.84 -4.99 -31.06
N GLY A 53 2.21 -4.53 -29.85
CA GLY A 53 2.67 -3.17 -29.60
C GLY A 53 2.87 -2.90 -28.11
N PRO A 54 3.30 -1.68 -27.73
CA PRO A 54 3.50 -1.31 -26.34
C PRO A 54 2.28 -1.58 -25.47
N ILE A 55 2.50 -2.09 -24.25
CA ILE A 55 1.45 -2.26 -23.25
C ILE A 55 1.22 -0.91 -22.58
N THR A 56 0.05 -0.32 -22.78
CA THR A 56 -0.36 0.90 -22.09
C THR A 56 -0.87 0.55 -20.71
N LEU A 57 -0.26 1.15 -19.68
CA LEU A 57 -0.77 1.09 -18.31
C LEU A 57 -1.68 2.29 -18.08
N THR A 58 -2.92 2.03 -17.66
CA THR A 58 -3.91 3.06 -17.29
C THR A 58 -4.00 3.26 -15.77
N GLN A 59 -3.33 2.40 -15.00
CA GLN A 59 -3.27 2.40 -13.55
C GLN A 59 -1.88 1.94 -13.11
N ALA A 60 -1.56 2.15 -11.84
CA ALA A 60 -0.33 1.64 -11.26
C ALA A 60 -0.29 0.11 -11.38
N ALA A 61 0.89 -0.44 -11.67
CA ALA A 61 1.03 -1.87 -11.89
C ALA A 61 2.41 -2.39 -11.48
N HIS A 62 2.41 -3.55 -10.82
CA HIS A 62 3.60 -4.34 -10.61
C HIS A 62 3.78 -5.32 -11.77
N ILE A 63 4.82 -5.11 -12.56
CA ILE A 63 5.08 -5.87 -13.79
C ILE A 63 6.28 -6.78 -13.60
N LYS A 64 6.04 -8.07 -13.83
CA LYS A 64 7.07 -9.11 -13.90
C LYS A 64 7.17 -9.61 -15.33
N SER A 65 8.37 -9.56 -15.91
CA SER A 65 8.60 -10.01 -17.27
C SER A 65 9.87 -10.84 -17.39
N ARG A 66 9.87 -11.76 -18.36
CA ARG A 66 11.03 -12.55 -18.75
C ARG A 66 10.81 -13.05 -20.17
N ILE A 67 11.90 -13.32 -20.88
CA ILE A 67 11.88 -13.80 -22.26
C ILE A 67 12.23 -15.29 -22.24
N LEU A 68 11.49 -16.10 -22.99
CA LEU A 68 11.86 -17.49 -23.24
C LEU A 68 12.62 -17.60 -24.55
N GLY A 69 13.87 -18.03 -24.49
CA GLY A 69 14.69 -18.37 -25.65
C GLY A 69 14.93 -19.88 -25.71
N GLY A 70 14.34 -20.56 -26.69
CA GLY A 70 14.39 -22.03 -26.74
C GLY A 70 13.71 -22.65 -25.51
N SER A 71 14.47 -23.37 -24.68
CA SER A 71 13.98 -23.96 -23.42
C SER A 71 14.43 -23.19 -22.17
N GLN A 72 15.06 -22.02 -22.32
CA GLN A 72 15.64 -21.27 -21.21
C GLN A 72 14.96 -19.91 -21.05
N TRP A 73 14.46 -19.65 -19.85
CA TRP A 73 13.98 -18.32 -19.47
C TRP A 73 15.16 -17.40 -19.16
N SER A 74 15.04 -16.13 -19.55
CA SER A 74 15.91 -15.07 -19.03
C SER A 74 15.74 -14.90 -17.52
N SER A 75 16.60 -14.08 -16.92
CA SER A 75 16.34 -13.54 -15.59
C SER A 75 14.96 -12.85 -15.55
N LEU A 76 14.35 -12.88 -14.36
CA LEU A 76 13.15 -12.10 -14.09
C LEU A 76 13.50 -10.62 -14.05
N THR A 77 12.79 -9.83 -14.83
CA THR A 77 12.69 -8.38 -14.64
C THR A 77 11.43 -8.12 -13.83
N ASP A 78 11.55 -7.31 -12.80
CA ASP A 78 10.51 -7.04 -11.81
C ASP A 78 10.53 -5.53 -11.55
N MET A 79 9.42 -4.83 -11.82
CA MET A 79 9.35 -3.37 -11.77
C MET A 79 7.93 -2.90 -11.45
N THR A 80 7.81 -1.89 -10.61
CA THR A 80 6.53 -1.22 -10.33
C THR A 80 6.45 0.11 -11.05
N PHE A 81 5.30 0.36 -11.69
CA PHE A 81 4.96 1.62 -12.32
C PHE A 81 3.88 2.32 -11.50
N ALA A 82 4.14 3.55 -11.09
CA ALA A 82 3.17 4.40 -10.39
C ALA A 82 2.55 5.43 -11.32
N MET A 83 1.39 5.96 -10.92
CA MET A 83 0.71 7.03 -11.64
C MET A 83 1.08 8.37 -11.02
N GLN A 84 1.71 9.24 -11.81
CA GLN A 84 2.08 10.59 -11.40
C GLN A 84 0.88 11.41 -10.88
N SER A 85 -0.32 11.14 -11.41
CA SER A 85 -1.56 11.80 -10.98
C SER A 85 -1.85 11.65 -9.49
N VAL A 86 -1.49 10.52 -8.86
CA VAL A 86 -1.72 10.31 -7.42
C VAL A 86 -0.89 11.29 -6.59
N ILE A 87 0.39 11.45 -6.90
CA ILE A 87 1.27 12.42 -6.22
C ILE A 87 0.72 13.84 -6.40
N GLU A 88 0.26 14.16 -7.61
CA GLU A 88 -0.18 15.50 -7.95
C GLU A 88 -1.54 15.87 -7.38
N SER A 89 -2.45 14.91 -7.14
CA SER A 89 -3.85 15.23 -6.83
C SER A 89 -4.48 14.52 -5.63
N LEU A 90 -3.92 13.43 -5.10
CA LEU A 90 -4.42 12.87 -3.85
C LEU A 90 -3.98 13.80 -2.70
N ARG A 91 -4.84 14.15 -1.75
CA ARG A 91 -4.53 15.04 -0.61
C ARG A 91 -5.08 14.48 0.69
N ILE A 92 -4.29 14.53 1.77
CA ILE A 92 -4.83 14.39 3.13
C ILE A 92 -5.53 15.70 3.46
N THR A 93 -6.82 15.64 3.77
CA THR A 93 -7.66 16.84 3.98
C THR A 93 -8.15 16.98 5.40
N GLU A 94 -8.33 15.87 6.10
CA GLU A 94 -8.78 15.87 7.49
C GLU A 94 -8.13 14.72 8.27
N VAL A 95 -7.72 15.00 9.51
CA VAL A 95 -7.14 14.01 10.43
C VAL A 95 -7.80 14.14 11.80
N MET A 96 -8.56 13.11 12.19
CA MET A 96 -9.04 12.94 13.56
C MET A 96 -8.06 12.06 14.31
N TYR A 97 -7.05 12.65 14.95
CA TYR A 97 -6.00 11.91 15.67
C TYR A 97 -6.30 11.73 17.16
N HIS A 98 -7.20 12.53 17.73
CA HIS A 98 -7.57 12.44 19.15
C HIS A 98 -9.07 12.76 19.30
N PRO A 99 -9.95 11.76 19.04
CA PRO A 99 -11.39 11.89 19.26
C PRO A 99 -11.73 12.36 20.68
N ALA A 100 -12.94 12.86 20.87
CA ALA A 100 -13.38 13.39 22.15
C ALA A 100 -13.21 12.34 23.27
N GLU A 101 -12.46 12.67 24.32
CA GLU A 101 -12.33 11.77 25.46
C GLU A 101 -13.68 11.62 26.16
N THR A 102 -14.27 10.43 26.14
CA THR A 102 -15.51 10.16 26.89
C THR A 102 -15.23 9.77 28.35
N GLY A 103 -13.96 9.58 28.72
CA GLY A 103 -13.55 9.00 30.01
C GLY A 103 -13.89 7.52 30.15
N ASN A 104 -14.40 6.88 29.10
CA ASN A 104 -14.62 5.45 29.04
C ASN A 104 -13.36 4.76 28.49
N PRO A 105 -12.70 3.86 29.24
CA PRO A 105 -11.53 3.13 28.73
C PRO A 105 -11.87 2.17 27.57
N GLU A 106 -13.15 1.86 27.37
CA GLU A 106 -13.67 1.04 26.27
C GLU A 106 -14.26 1.91 25.14
N ASP A 107 -14.02 3.23 25.14
CA ASP A 107 -14.50 4.10 24.07
C ASP A 107 -13.89 3.66 22.74
N PRO A 108 -14.71 3.23 21.78
CA PRO A 108 -14.17 2.69 20.55
C PRO A 108 -13.56 3.85 19.75
N ASN A 109 -12.31 3.66 19.36
CA ASN A 109 -11.49 4.69 18.75
C ASN A 109 -12.06 5.07 17.36
N THR A 110 -12.60 6.29 17.25
CA THR A 110 -13.18 6.83 16.02
C THR A 110 -12.19 7.69 15.23
N GLU A 111 -10.88 7.44 15.36
CA GLU A 111 -9.85 8.09 14.54
C GLU A 111 -10.06 7.75 13.06
N TYR A 112 -9.75 8.72 12.21
CA TYR A 112 -9.79 8.56 10.76
C TYR A 112 -8.83 9.52 10.07
N ILE A 113 -8.52 9.18 8.82
CA ILE A 113 -7.87 10.06 7.86
C ILE A 113 -8.76 10.18 6.64
N GLU A 114 -8.97 11.42 6.22
CA GLU A 114 -9.67 11.76 4.99
C GLU A 114 -8.66 12.02 3.86
N LEU A 115 -8.96 11.44 2.70
CA LEU A 115 -8.23 11.66 1.47
C LEU A 115 -9.17 12.21 0.39
N MET A 116 -8.73 13.21 -0.36
CA MET A 116 -9.48 13.79 -1.46
C MET A 116 -8.68 13.73 -2.76
N ASN A 117 -9.35 13.41 -3.87
CA ASN A 117 -8.81 13.67 -5.20
C ASN A 117 -9.09 15.12 -5.62
N THR A 118 -8.09 15.97 -5.61
CA THR A 118 -8.25 17.41 -5.89
C THR A 118 -8.16 17.76 -7.37
N SER A 119 -7.99 16.78 -8.26
CA SER A 119 -7.94 17.02 -9.71
C SER A 119 -9.33 17.05 -10.37
N ASP A 120 -9.35 17.29 -11.68
CA ASP A 120 -10.52 17.18 -12.55
C ASP A 120 -10.63 15.82 -13.26
N GLN A 121 -9.71 14.89 -12.98
CA GLN A 121 -9.67 13.53 -13.54
C GLN A 121 -9.86 12.48 -12.45
N SER A 122 -10.29 11.28 -12.83
CA SER A 122 -10.29 10.14 -11.93
C SER A 122 -8.85 9.68 -11.64
N ILE A 123 -8.55 9.31 -10.40
CA ILE A 123 -7.26 8.70 -10.02
C ILE A 123 -7.46 7.30 -9.48
N SER A 124 -6.52 6.40 -9.75
CA SER A 124 -6.52 5.05 -9.20
C SER A 124 -5.62 4.98 -7.98
N LEU A 125 -6.13 4.44 -6.86
CA LEU A 125 -5.41 4.29 -5.60
C LEU A 125 -4.60 2.99 -5.49
N GLY A 126 -4.56 2.18 -6.55
CA GLY A 126 -3.86 0.90 -6.54
C GLY A 126 -2.40 1.03 -6.10
N LEU A 127 -2.00 0.18 -5.14
CA LEU A 127 -0.65 0.09 -4.57
C LEU A 127 -0.19 1.35 -3.80
N VAL A 128 -1.08 2.31 -3.56
CA VAL A 128 -0.84 3.43 -2.63
C VAL A 128 -1.00 2.90 -1.21
N HIS A 129 -0.14 3.31 -0.28
CA HIS A 129 -0.16 2.78 1.08
C HIS A 129 0.46 3.74 2.12
N PHE A 130 0.00 3.63 3.36
CA PHE A 130 0.57 4.36 4.49
C PHE A 130 1.78 3.63 5.09
N THR A 131 2.89 4.36 5.29
CA THR A 131 4.18 3.84 5.77
C THR A 131 4.63 4.41 7.12
N GLU A 132 3.99 5.45 7.63
CA GLU A 132 4.24 6.06 8.94
C GLU A 132 2.91 6.52 9.57
N GLY A 133 2.82 6.50 10.90
CA GLY A 133 1.60 6.76 11.67
C GLY A 133 0.68 5.54 11.79
N LEU A 134 0.14 5.11 10.65
CA LEU A 134 -0.71 3.94 10.53
C LEU A 134 -0.16 2.95 9.48
N ARG A 135 -0.83 1.82 9.35
CA ARG A 135 -0.56 0.81 8.31
C ARG A 135 -1.85 0.47 7.58
N PHE A 136 -1.89 0.82 6.30
CA PHE A 136 -3.01 0.52 5.42
C PHE A 136 -2.57 0.57 3.96
N ASP A 137 -2.87 -0.50 3.22
CA ASP A 137 -2.76 -0.55 1.76
C ASP A 137 -4.11 -0.14 1.17
N LEU A 138 -4.13 0.93 0.38
CA LEU A 138 -5.37 1.43 -0.20
C LEU A 138 -5.87 0.41 -1.25
N PRO A 139 -7.18 0.13 -1.28
CA PRO A 139 -7.74 -0.77 -2.28
C PRO A 139 -7.56 -0.18 -3.69
N ALA A 140 -7.41 -1.05 -4.69
CA ALA A 140 -7.32 -0.65 -6.10
C ALA A 140 -8.70 -0.20 -6.62
N ILE A 141 -9.10 1.01 -6.23
CA ILE A 141 -10.32 1.69 -6.65
C ILE A 141 -9.97 2.98 -7.39
N ASP A 142 -10.90 3.43 -8.22
CA ASP A 142 -10.85 4.74 -8.83
C ASP A 142 -11.62 5.74 -7.96
N VAL A 143 -11.00 6.89 -7.67
CA VAL A 143 -11.60 8.02 -6.96
C VAL A 143 -11.89 9.10 -7.98
N ALA A 144 -13.16 9.46 -8.13
CA ALA A 144 -13.63 10.43 -9.09
C ALA A 144 -13.07 11.84 -8.81
N PRO A 145 -13.16 12.79 -9.77
CA PRO A 145 -12.78 14.17 -9.53
C PRO A 145 -13.50 14.75 -8.31
N LYS A 146 -12.74 15.38 -7.41
CA LYS A 146 -13.24 16.02 -6.18
C LYS A 146 -13.92 15.08 -5.18
N GLU A 147 -13.79 13.76 -5.37
CA GLU A 147 -14.34 12.77 -4.46
C GLU A 147 -13.42 12.57 -3.25
N ILE A 148 -14.05 12.24 -2.13
CA ILE A 148 -13.44 12.00 -0.83
C ILE A 148 -13.56 10.52 -0.48
N VAL A 149 -12.53 9.97 0.15
CA VAL A 149 -12.52 8.63 0.73
C VAL A 149 -11.92 8.67 2.15
N LEU A 150 -12.37 7.76 3.00
CA LEU A 150 -12.01 7.71 4.41
C LEU A 150 -11.31 6.39 4.75
N VAL A 151 -10.22 6.48 5.51
CA VAL A 151 -9.59 5.32 6.15
C VAL A 151 -9.77 5.47 7.65
N VAL A 152 -10.34 4.47 8.31
CA VAL A 152 -10.82 4.58 9.69
C VAL A 152 -10.14 3.56 10.60
N LYS A 153 -10.10 3.84 11.90
CA LYS A 153 -9.47 2.95 12.88
C LYS A 153 -10.29 1.70 13.20
N ASP A 154 -11.60 1.89 13.31
CA ASP A 154 -12.60 0.87 13.58
C ASP A 154 -13.88 1.26 12.85
N ILE A 155 -14.27 0.46 11.84
CA ILE A 155 -15.41 0.79 10.98
C ILE A 155 -16.71 0.84 11.80
N VAL A 156 -16.91 -0.09 12.73
CA VAL A 156 -18.14 -0.17 13.51
C VAL A 156 -18.24 1.02 14.47
N ALA A 157 -17.14 1.39 15.12
CA ALA A 157 -17.05 2.58 15.96
C ALA A 157 -17.38 3.85 15.17
N PHE A 158 -16.73 4.00 14.01
CA PHE A 158 -16.88 5.14 13.14
C PHE A 158 -18.32 5.28 12.65
N GLU A 159 -18.92 4.20 12.14
CA GLU A 159 -20.31 4.19 11.67
C GLU A 159 -21.32 4.48 12.80
N ASN A 160 -21.08 3.98 14.01
CA ASN A 160 -21.93 4.30 15.16
C ASN A 160 -21.91 5.79 15.52
N ARG A 161 -20.78 6.47 15.27
CA ARG A 161 -20.62 7.90 15.57
C ARG A 161 -21.10 8.80 14.43
N TYR A 162 -20.70 8.50 13.21
CA TYR A 162 -20.88 9.37 12.05
C TYR A 162 -22.05 8.97 11.14
N GLY A 163 -22.61 7.77 11.35
CA GLY A 163 -23.66 7.20 10.52
C GLY A 163 -23.13 6.25 9.45
N LEU A 164 -24.06 5.60 8.78
CA LEU A 164 -23.78 4.70 7.66
C LEU A 164 -23.58 5.50 6.36
N ASP A 165 -23.03 4.84 5.34
CA ASP A 165 -22.93 5.33 3.96
C ASP A 165 -21.89 6.45 3.69
N LEU A 166 -21.01 6.75 4.65
CA LEU A 166 -19.81 7.55 4.38
C LEU A 166 -18.79 6.76 3.51
N PRO A 167 -17.92 7.43 2.72
CA PRO A 167 -17.04 6.78 1.75
C PRO A 167 -15.82 6.10 2.40
N VAL A 168 -16.07 5.20 3.35
CA VAL A 168 -15.04 4.42 4.03
C VAL A 168 -14.51 3.34 3.09
N ILE A 169 -13.20 3.38 2.85
CA ILE A 169 -12.52 2.45 1.93
C ILE A 169 -11.73 1.37 2.68
N GLY A 170 -11.66 1.43 4.00
CA GLY A 170 -11.16 0.35 4.83
C GLY A 170 -10.75 0.75 6.23
N GLU A 171 -10.38 -0.28 7.00
CA GLU A 171 -9.87 -0.17 8.36
C GLU A 171 -8.35 -0.27 8.37
N TYR A 172 -7.67 0.68 9.03
CA TYR A 172 -6.22 0.64 9.18
C TYR A 172 -5.78 -0.04 10.48
N THR A 173 -4.53 -0.49 10.51
CA THR A 173 -3.88 -1.03 11.71
C THR A 173 -2.86 -0.07 12.31
N GLY A 174 -2.53 -0.25 13.60
CA GLY A 174 -1.86 0.78 14.41
C GLY A 174 -2.89 1.75 15.01
N SER A 175 -2.43 2.86 15.56
CA SER A 175 -3.27 3.93 16.11
C SER A 175 -2.53 5.23 15.91
N LEU A 176 -3.28 6.31 15.71
CA LEU A 176 -2.67 7.63 15.70
C LEU A 176 -2.24 8.02 17.12
N SER A 177 -1.13 8.73 17.22
CA SER A 177 -0.57 9.23 18.46
C SER A 177 -1.31 10.50 18.87
N ASN A 178 -1.95 10.47 20.04
CA ASN A 178 -2.56 11.65 20.64
C ASN A 178 -1.53 12.77 20.90
N SER A 179 -0.25 12.43 21.03
CA SER A 179 0.83 13.40 21.28
C SER A 179 1.56 13.88 20.01
N GLY A 180 1.00 13.63 18.83
CA GLY A 180 1.64 13.97 17.56
C GLY A 180 2.57 12.88 17.03
N GLU A 181 2.73 12.84 15.71
CA GLU A 181 3.65 11.96 14.99
C GLU A 181 3.76 12.35 13.50
N TRP A 182 4.49 11.53 12.74
CA TRP A 182 4.51 11.58 11.28
C TRP A 182 3.46 10.64 10.69
N ILE A 183 2.72 11.13 9.71
CA ILE A 183 1.91 10.35 8.78
C ILE A 183 2.58 10.42 7.41
N GLU A 184 2.80 9.27 6.80
CA GLU A 184 3.42 9.17 5.48
C GLU A 184 2.59 8.27 4.56
N LEU A 185 2.29 8.77 3.36
CA LEU A 185 1.57 8.08 2.30
C LEU A 185 2.49 7.97 1.08
N ARG A 186 2.63 6.77 0.52
CA ARG A 186 3.49 6.48 -0.63
C ARG A 186 2.70 5.90 -1.80
N ASP A 187 3.18 6.17 -3.00
CA ASP A 187 2.67 5.57 -4.23
C ASP A 187 3.24 4.16 -4.45
N ALA A 188 2.82 3.54 -5.56
CA ALA A 188 3.27 2.20 -5.95
C ALA A 188 4.79 2.07 -6.16
N ALA A 189 5.49 3.17 -6.46
CA ALA A 189 6.91 3.21 -6.72
C ALA A 189 7.70 3.75 -5.51
N GLU A 190 7.08 3.77 -4.33
CA GLU A 190 7.64 4.27 -3.07
C GLU A 190 7.96 5.77 -3.06
N HIS A 191 7.42 6.55 -4.00
CA HIS A 191 7.50 8.00 -3.92
C HIS A 191 6.55 8.51 -2.84
N ILE A 192 6.97 9.57 -2.14
CA ILE A 192 6.15 10.23 -1.13
C ILE A 192 5.02 10.98 -1.85
N VAL A 193 3.78 10.57 -1.58
CA VAL A 193 2.57 11.31 -1.96
C VAL A 193 2.33 12.40 -0.92
N HIS A 194 2.31 12.04 0.36
CA HIS A 194 2.21 12.96 1.50
C HIS A 194 3.14 12.63 2.64
N ARG A 195 3.58 13.67 3.32
CA ARG A 195 4.28 13.56 4.60
C ARG A 195 3.89 14.72 5.51
N LEU A 196 3.14 14.39 6.55
CA LEU A 196 2.59 15.33 7.54
C LEU A 196 3.17 15.01 8.92
N GLN A 197 3.77 15.98 9.59
CA GLN A 197 4.01 15.89 11.03
C GLN A 197 3.00 16.77 11.76
N TYR A 198 1.96 16.18 12.33
CA TYR A 198 1.13 16.88 13.29
C TYR A 198 1.75 16.79 14.69
N LYS A 199 1.49 17.78 15.54
CA LYS A 199 2.07 17.85 16.87
C LYS A 199 0.99 18.09 17.90
N ASP A 200 1.24 17.53 19.08
CA ASP A 200 0.51 17.89 20.28
C ASP A 200 0.44 19.41 20.47
N GLY A 201 -0.70 19.89 20.96
CA GLY A 201 -0.95 21.31 21.21
C GLY A 201 -0.91 22.21 19.98
N TRP A 202 -0.99 21.67 18.75
CA TRP A 202 -1.25 22.50 17.57
C TRP A 202 -2.52 23.31 17.78
N TYR A 203 -3.61 22.66 18.16
CA TYR A 203 -4.83 23.31 18.62
C TYR A 203 -5.41 22.53 19.80
N ASP A 204 -5.64 23.21 20.93
CA ASP A 204 -6.12 22.55 22.16
C ASP A 204 -7.44 21.79 21.94
N VAL A 205 -8.29 22.25 21.03
CA VAL A 205 -9.59 21.62 20.72
C VAL A 205 -9.47 20.35 19.87
N THR A 206 -8.36 20.16 19.14
CA THR A 206 -8.11 18.94 18.35
C THR A 206 -7.41 17.85 19.14
N ASP A 207 -6.95 18.17 20.35
CA ASP A 207 -6.25 17.25 21.24
C ASP A 207 -7.22 16.72 22.31
N GLY A 208 -8.12 15.81 21.91
CA GLY A 208 -9.08 15.18 22.82
C GLY A 208 -10.33 16.03 23.10
N GLY A 209 -10.37 17.26 22.57
CA GLY A 209 -11.57 18.10 22.51
C GLY A 209 -12.60 17.64 21.47
N GLY A 210 -12.23 16.68 20.61
CA GLY A 210 -13.11 16.05 19.64
C GLY A 210 -13.21 16.75 18.29
N TYR A 211 -12.42 17.80 18.05
CA TYR A 211 -12.27 18.41 16.73
C TYR A 211 -11.14 17.71 15.97
N SER A 212 -11.25 17.63 14.65
CA SER A 212 -10.18 17.14 13.76
C SER A 212 -9.29 18.29 13.31
N LEU A 213 -8.12 17.95 12.77
CA LEU A 213 -7.31 18.87 11.97
C LEU A 213 -7.82 18.84 10.53
N THR A 214 -8.32 19.97 10.03
CA THR A 214 -8.77 20.16 8.65
C THR A 214 -7.80 21.07 7.90
N VAL A 215 -7.49 20.75 6.64
CA VAL A 215 -6.62 21.59 5.81
C VAL A 215 -7.36 22.84 5.33
N ASN A 216 -6.74 24.02 5.46
CA ASN A 216 -7.33 25.31 5.08
C ASN A 216 -7.68 25.41 3.58
N ASN A 217 -6.90 24.74 2.72
CA ASN A 217 -7.16 24.71 1.29
C ASN A 217 -6.67 23.36 0.72
N PRO A 218 -7.58 22.41 0.42
CA PRO A 218 -7.18 21.12 -0.13
C PRO A 218 -6.57 21.25 -1.53
N GLU A 219 -6.89 22.31 -2.28
CA GLU A 219 -6.43 22.52 -3.65
C GLU A 219 -5.08 23.26 -3.74
N GLU A 220 -4.67 23.98 -2.68
CA GLU A 220 -3.44 24.77 -2.65
C GLU A 220 -2.40 24.20 -1.68
N GLY A 221 -1.30 23.68 -2.23
CA GLY A 221 -0.11 23.40 -1.45
C GLY A 221 0.68 22.19 -1.97
N PRO A 222 2.01 22.25 -2.02
CA PRO A 222 2.82 21.05 -2.21
C PRO A 222 2.72 20.16 -0.97
N SER A 223 2.70 18.84 -1.17
CA SER A 223 2.66 17.83 -0.10
C SER A 223 3.78 18.01 0.96
N GLU A 224 4.87 18.68 0.60
CA GLU A 224 6.01 18.96 1.46
C GLU A 224 5.73 19.97 2.59
N MET A 225 4.67 20.79 2.47
CA MET A 225 4.37 21.85 3.44
C MET A 225 3.34 21.45 4.50
N LEU A 226 2.73 20.27 4.42
CA LEU A 226 1.65 19.86 5.33
C LEU A 226 2.06 19.88 6.81
N SER A 227 3.35 19.88 7.14
CA SER A 227 3.82 19.98 8.54
C SER A 227 3.78 21.41 9.11
N ASP A 228 3.32 22.40 8.34
CA ASP A 228 3.05 23.76 8.82
C ASP A 228 1.65 23.83 9.45
N LYS A 229 1.60 24.15 10.75
CA LYS A 229 0.35 24.30 11.51
C LYS A 229 -0.60 25.30 10.85
N ASP A 230 -0.07 26.37 10.24
CA ASP A 230 -0.89 27.44 9.66
C ASP A 230 -1.61 27.02 8.36
N LEU A 231 -1.34 25.82 7.84
CA LEU A 231 -2.12 25.20 6.76
C LEU A 231 -3.33 24.41 7.28
N TRP A 232 -3.46 24.26 8.59
CA TRP A 232 -4.54 23.51 9.23
C TRP A 232 -5.36 24.41 10.14
N HIS A 233 -6.60 24.02 10.38
CA HIS A 233 -7.46 24.57 11.42
C HIS A 233 -8.22 23.44 12.12
N PRO A 234 -8.76 23.67 13.32
CA PRO A 234 -9.76 22.77 13.89
C PRO A 234 -11.00 22.75 13.01
N SER A 235 -11.62 21.58 12.86
CA SER A 235 -12.90 21.45 12.13
C SER A 235 -13.97 22.42 12.62
N ASP A 236 -14.94 22.74 11.78
CA ASP A 236 -16.02 23.65 12.15
C ASP A 236 -17.02 23.01 13.14
N VAL A 237 -17.07 21.68 13.15
CA VAL A 237 -18.01 20.89 13.94
C VAL A 237 -17.27 19.95 14.89
N LEU A 238 -17.82 19.80 16.10
CA LEU A 238 -17.38 18.78 17.05
C LEU A 238 -17.57 17.40 16.45
N GLY A 239 -16.50 16.62 16.40
CA GLY A 239 -16.42 15.33 15.74
C GLY A 239 -15.77 15.36 14.38
N GLY A 240 -15.45 16.54 13.83
CA GLY A 240 -15.01 16.65 12.45
C GLY A 240 -16.16 16.56 11.45
N THR A 241 -15.81 16.60 10.17
CA THR A 241 -16.75 16.61 9.05
C THR A 241 -16.41 15.55 8.00
N PRO A 242 -16.23 14.28 8.41
CA PRO A 242 -15.74 13.26 7.50
C PRO A 242 -16.67 13.08 6.30
N GLY A 243 -16.08 13.09 5.10
CA GLY A 243 -16.79 12.99 3.84
C GLY A 243 -17.31 14.32 3.30
N LEU A 244 -16.99 15.45 3.93
CA LEU A 244 -17.41 16.79 3.51
C LEU A 244 -16.20 17.72 3.41
N ILE A 245 -16.24 18.65 2.46
CA ILE A 245 -15.24 19.71 2.34
C ILE A 245 -15.71 20.91 3.17
N GLU A 246 -14.84 21.40 4.05
CA GLU A 246 -15.00 22.66 4.80
C GLU A 246 -14.47 23.87 4.00
#